data_AF-A0A7X9G048-F1
#
_entry.id   AF-A0A7X9G048-F1
#
_cell.length_a   1.000
_cell.length_b   1.000
_cell.length_c   1.000
_cell.angle_alpha   90.00
_cell.angle_beta   90.00
_cell.angle_gamma   90.00
#
_symmetry.space_group_name_H-M   'P 1'
#
loop_
_entity.id
_entity.type
_entity.pdbx_description
1 polymer ?
#
loop_
_entity_poly.entity_id
_entity_poly.type
_entity_poly.pdbx_seq_one_letter_code
_entity_poly.pdbx_strand_id
1 'polypeptide(L)'
;MEIIKIEPFKGRNIYSHRPVIRAAADLGELYDTPTRQIRDFNERLLQMLPGLAKHVCSLGYEGGFAERLAEGTYLAHVAEHMVLELQGILGFDVHYGKTRAADAPSIYHIIFEYKNEKAATECLLAVSDMINMLIAGKLPDIEKIKEHLAKVAAESGMGPSTEALFEEARRRDIPVVCLEHSSVLRLGTGKYTRYLEASLTDSCSCVAVDMAGNKHLTKIKLSEAGIPVPRGDVAYTFRSASAIASAIGWPVAVKPFDANQGKGVFTNI
;
A
#
# COMPACT_ATOMS: atom_id res chain seq x y z
N MET A 1 -8.56 20.91 12.80
CA MET A 1 -8.35 20.71 11.36
C MET A 1 -9.30 19.65 10.87
N GLU A 2 -10.02 19.94 9.79
CA GLU A 2 -10.95 19.02 9.13
C GLU A 2 -10.59 18.90 7.65
N ILE A 3 -10.60 17.68 7.11
CA ILE A 3 -10.31 17.43 5.70
C ILE A 3 -11.62 17.56 4.91
N ILE A 4 -11.73 18.62 4.11
CA ILE A 4 -12.91 18.93 3.30
C ILE A 4 -12.94 18.09 2.03
N LYS A 5 -11.77 17.92 1.39
CA LYS A 5 -11.68 17.28 0.08
C LYS A 5 -10.34 16.59 -0.11
N ILE A 6 -10.35 15.44 -0.77
CA ILE A 6 -9.15 14.67 -1.14
C ILE A 6 -9.21 14.38 -2.64
N GLU A 7 -8.19 14.79 -3.38
CA GLU A 7 -8.11 14.65 -4.84
C GLU A 7 -6.78 14.03 -5.25
N PRO A 8 -6.75 12.73 -5.60
CA PRO A 8 -5.54 12.07 -6.09
C PRO A 8 -5.27 12.40 -7.56
N PHE A 9 -4.00 12.65 -7.89
CA PHE A 9 -3.48 12.81 -9.24
C PHE A 9 -2.49 11.68 -9.53
N LYS A 10 -2.89 10.70 -10.34
CA LYS A 10 -2.13 9.44 -10.59
C LYS A 10 -0.89 9.59 -11.47
N GLY A 11 -0.65 10.75 -12.07
CA GLY A 11 0.45 10.98 -13.01
C GLY A 11 0.83 12.45 -13.11
N ARG A 12 1.53 12.84 -14.18
CA ARG A 12 1.93 14.23 -14.41
C ARG A 12 0.71 15.15 -14.34
N ASN A 13 0.81 16.20 -13.54
CA ASN A 13 -0.26 17.13 -13.24
C ASN A 13 0.30 18.55 -13.04
N ILE A 14 -0.57 19.51 -12.76
CA ILE A 14 -0.21 20.92 -12.59
C ILE A 14 0.66 21.20 -11.36
N TYR A 15 0.73 20.28 -10.41
CA TYR A 15 1.52 20.43 -9.17
C TYR A 15 2.85 19.69 -9.23
N SER A 16 2.92 18.54 -9.90
CA SER A 16 4.12 17.70 -9.95
C SER A 16 4.15 16.80 -11.18
N HIS A 17 5.35 16.41 -11.58
CA HIS A 17 5.55 15.34 -12.57
C HIS A 17 5.34 13.94 -11.99
N ARG A 18 5.18 13.83 -10.66
CA ARG A 18 4.94 12.59 -9.91
C ARG A 18 3.49 12.52 -9.43
N PRO A 19 2.98 11.33 -9.03
CA PRO A 19 1.67 11.22 -8.41
C PRO A 19 1.61 12.01 -7.10
N VAL A 20 0.55 12.80 -6.91
CA VAL A 20 0.33 13.60 -5.70
C VAL A 20 -1.15 13.60 -5.31
N ILE A 21 -1.43 13.76 -4.02
CA ILE A 21 -2.78 14.06 -3.53
C ILE A 21 -2.84 15.55 -3.22
N ARG A 22 -3.90 16.23 -3.66
CA ARG A 22 -4.30 17.54 -3.16
C ARG A 22 -5.41 17.35 -2.15
N ALA A 23 -5.16 17.73 -0.90
CA ALA A 23 -6.17 17.81 0.13
C ALA A 23 -6.55 19.27 0.41
N ALA A 24 -7.84 19.55 0.57
CA ALA A 24 -8.31 20.80 1.14
C ALA A 24 -8.61 20.57 2.62
N ALA A 25 -7.95 21.33 3.49
CA ALA A 25 -8.10 21.24 4.94
C ALA A 25 -8.58 22.57 5.51
N ASP A 26 -9.63 22.54 6.33
CA ASP A 26 -10.06 23.70 7.11
C ASP A 26 -9.34 23.71 8.46
N LEU A 27 -8.61 24.78 8.73
CA LEU A 27 -7.93 24.98 10.01
C LEU A 27 -8.84 25.59 11.08
N GLY A 28 -10.05 26.04 10.72
CA GLY A 28 -10.99 26.68 11.62
C GLY A 28 -10.41 27.95 12.24
N GLU A 29 -10.64 28.15 13.53
CA GLU A 29 -10.16 29.34 14.27
C GLU A 29 -8.63 29.43 14.37
N LEU A 30 -7.92 28.31 14.18
CA LEU A 30 -6.46 28.23 14.31
C LEU A 30 -5.73 28.52 12.99
N TYR A 31 -6.43 29.00 11.96
CA TYR A 31 -5.86 29.21 10.63
C TYR A 31 -4.68 30.17 10.58
N ASP A 32 -4.67 31.17 11.47
CA ASP A 32 -3.58 32.13 11.63
C ASP A 32 -2.87 31.96 12.99
N THR A 33 -2.92 30.77 13.59
CA THR A 33 -2.20 30.46 14.83
C THR A 33 -0.92 29.69 14.51
N PRO A 34 0.27 30.30 14.67
CA PRO A 34 1.54 29.59 14.55
C PRO A 34 1.69 28.50 15.62
N THR A 35 2.32 27.39 15.27
CA THR A 35 2.48 26.21 16.14
C THR A 35 3.16 26.52 17.48
N ARG A 36 4.09 27.48 17.51
CA ARG A 36 4.75 27.94 18.75
C ARG A 36 3.80 28.54 19.78
N GLN A 37 2.60 28.99 19.36
CA GLN A 37 1.57 29.51 20.27
C GLN A 37 0.68 28.40 20.82
N ILE A 38 0.77 27.19 20.27
CA ILE A 38 0.06 26.01 20.75
C ILE A 38 0.95 25.32 21.78
N ARG A 39 0.50 25.32 23.04
CA ARG A 39 1.28 24.84 24.17
C ARG A 39 1.78 23.40 23.97
N ASP A 40 3.07 23.20 24.17
CA ASP A 40 3.80 21.91 24.08
C ASP A 40 3.65 21.18 22.73
N PHE A 41 3.11 21.83 21.69
CA PHE A 41 2.77 21.16 20.43
C PHE A 41 4.01 20.67 19.70
N ASN A 42 5.01 21.55 19.55
CA ASN A 42 6.23 21.27 18.81
C ASN A 42 7.03 20.14 19.47
N GLU A 43 7.17 20.18 20.80
CA GLU A 43 7.92 19.17 21.56
C GLU A 43 7.25 17.80 21.46
N ARG A 44 5.92 17.74 21.66
CA ARG A 44 5.16 16.48 21.56
C ARG A 44 5.21 15.90 20.16
N LEU A 45 5.15 16.75 19.13
CA LEU A 45 5.24 16.33 17.74
C LEU A 45 6.59 15.68 17.44
N LEU A 46 7.70 16.34 17.80
CA LEU A 46 9.05 15.82 17.55
C LEU A 46 9.37 14.58 18.38
N GLN A 47 8.80 14.44 19.57
CA GLN A 47 8.93 13.21 20.37
C GLN A 47 8.24 12.01 19.70
N MET A 48 7.05 12.23 19.13
CA MET A 48 6.26 11.17 18.50
C MET A 48 6.78 10.80 17.10
N LEU A 49 7.22 11.80 16.33
CA LEU A 49 7.70 11.65 14.96
C LEU A 49 9.10 12.27 14.83
N PRO A 50 10.14 11.59 15.37
CA PRO A 50 11.49 12.15 15.42
C PRO A 50 12.14 12.36 14.05
N GLY A 51 11.70 11.66 12.99
CA GLY A 51 12.22 11.86 11.63
C GLY A 51 11.90 13.25 11.07
N LEU A 52 10.84 13.91 11.56
CA LEU A 52 10.52 15.31 11.23
C LEU A 52 11.69 16.25 11.54
N ALA A 53 12.52 15.93 12.54
CA ALA A 53 13.68 16.75 12.89
C ALA A 53 14.73 16.82 11.76
N LYS A 54 14.68 15.90 10.79
CA LYS A 54 15.59 15.84 9.64
C LYS A 54 14.93 16.34 8.35
N HIS A 55 13.64 16.66 8.36
CA HIS A 55 12.94 17.06 7.14
C HIS A 55 13.52 18.34 6.55
N VAL A 56 13.72 18.32 5.23
CA VAL A 56 14.07 19.48 4.43
C VAL A 56 12.79 20.22 4.08
N CYS A 57 12.74 21.53 4.34
CA CYS A 57 11.62 22.39 3.92
C CYS A 57 12.11 23.47 2.94
N SER A 58 11.36 24.57 2.79
CA SER A 58 11.72 25.77 2.03
C SER A 58 13.14 26.33 2.28
N LEU A 59 13.76 26.04 3.42
CA LEU A 59 15.12 26.47 3.74
C LEU A 59 16.22 25.70 2.99
N GLY A 60 15.90 24.53 2.43
CA GLY A 60 16.78 23.80 1.50
C GLY A 60 17.88 22.94 2.15
N TYR A 61 17.88 22.77 3.48
CA TYR A 61 18.82 21.88 4.19
C TYR A 61 18.10 20.96 5.19
N GLU A 62 18.79 19.88 5.58
CA GLU A 62 18.32 18.88 6.56
C GLU A 62 18.05 19.55 7.91
N GLY A 63 16.86 19.32 8.47
CA GLY A 63 16.42 19.94 9.72
C GLY A 63 15.85 21.35 9.59
N GLY A 64 15.78 21.89 8.37
CA GLY A 64 15.11 23.16 8.12
C GLY A 64 13.64 23.17 8.57
N PHE A 65 12.94 22.02 8.54
CA PHE A 65 11.58 21.95 9.08
C PHE A 65 11.53 22.16 10.60
N ALA A 66 12.46 21.57 11.35
CA ALA A 66 12.51 21.73 12.82
C ALA A 66 12.77 23.19 13.22
N GLU A 67 13.62 23.89 12.46
CA GLU A 67 13.85 25.32 12.63
C GLU A 67 12.57 26.13 12.37
N ARG A 68 11.87 25.87 11.26
CA ARG A 68 10.58 26.52 10.97
C ARG A 68 9.51 26.21 12.02
N LEU A 69 9.53 25.00 12.58
CA LEU A 69 8.64 24.61 13.66
C LEU A 69 8.91 25.46 14.92
N ALA A 70 10.18 25.68 15.27
CA ALA A 70 10.59 26.53 16.38
C ALA A 70 10.27 28.02 16.15
N GLU A 71 10.44 28.53 14.93
CA GLU A 71 10.01 29.89 14.56
C GLU A 71 8.49 30.07 14.67
N GLY A 72 7.74 28.99 14.51
CA GLY A 72 6.28 28.96 14.43
C GLY A 72 5.82 28.90 12.97
N THR A 73 5.26 27.76 12.57
CA THR A 73 4.64 27.54 11.26
C THR A 73 3.15 27.21 11.41
N TYR A 74 2.41 27.12 10.31
CA TYR A 74 0.98 26.81 10.34
C TYR A 74 0.69 25.30 10.29
N LEU A 75 -0.47 24.90 10.84
CA LEU A 75 -0.89 23.49 10.98
C LEU A 75 -0.95 22.74 9.65
N ALA A 76 -1.36 23.39 8.55
CA ALA A 76 -1.40 22.74 7.23
C ALA A 76 0.01 22.35 6.73
N HIS A 77 1.02 23.19 6.99
CA HIS A 77 2.41 22.89 6.66
C HIS A 77 2.99 21.80 7.56
N VAL A 78 2.57 21.74 8.83
CA VAL A 78 2.91 20.62 9.71
C VAL A 78 2.30 19.32 9.20
N ALA A 79 1.01 19.34 8.83
CA ALA A 79 0.30 18.19 8.32
C ALA A 79 0.99 17.61 7.06
N GLU A 80 1.43 18.47 6.16
CA GLU A 80 2.24 18.07 4.98
C GLU A 80 3.44 17.20 5.37
N HIS A 81 4.29 17.70 6.27
CA HIS A 81 5.48 16.97 6.70
C HIS A 81 5.15 15.72 7.51
N MET A 82 4.11 15.74 8.33
CA MET A 82 3.64 14.55 9.06
C MET A 82 3.18 13.45 8.10
N VAL A 83 2.46 13.79 7.02
CA VAL A 83 2.02 12.80 6.03
C VAL A 83 3.21 12.20 5.30
N LEU A 84 4.21 13.00 4.94
CA LEU A 84 5.45 12.49 4.32
C LEU A 84 6.23 11.57 5.28
N GLU A 85 6.34 11.95 6.56
CA GLU A 85 7.02 11.13 7.58
C GLU A 85 6.30 9.78 7.79
N LEU A 86 4.97 9.78 7.92
CA LEU A 86 4.22 8.53 8.07
C LEU A 86 4.38 7.62 6.84
N GLN A 87 4.37 8.18 5.62
CA GLN A 87 4.67 7.40 4.42
C GLN A 87 6.10 6.85 4.43
N GLY A 88 7.08 7.64 4.89
CA GLY A 88 8.47 7.21 5.04
C GLY A 88 8.63 6.06 6.04
N ILE A 89 7.92 6.10 7.17
CA ILE A 89 7.88 5.01 8.16
C ILE A 89 7.33 3.71 7.55
N LEU A 90 6.39 3.80 6.61
CA LEU A 90 5.86 2.65 5.86
C LEU A 90 6.83 2.15 4.78
N GLY A 91 7.99 2.79 4.61
CA GLY A 91 9.00 2.44 3.61
C GLY A 91 8.78 3.07 2.23
N PHE A 92 7.85 4.03 2.10
CA PHE A 92 7.65 4.73 0.83
C PHE A 92 8.65 5.86 0.66
N ASP A 93 9.39 5.81 -0.46
CA ASP A 93 10.30 6.87 -0.88
C ASP A 93 9.53 8.05 -1.52
N VAL A 94 9.10 8.99 -0.68
CA VAL A 94 8.35 10.21 -1.07
C VAL A 94 8.91 11.43 -0.36
N HIS A 95 9.07 12.54 -1.10
CA HIS A 95 9.71 13.75 -0.56
C HIS A 95 9.02 15.04 -0.96
N TYR A 96 8.20 15.03 -2.02
CA TYR A 96 7.57 16.25 -2.49
C TYR A 96 6.32 16.60 -1.67
N GLY A 97 6.34 17.79 -1.06
CA GLY A 97 5.23 18.39 -0.35
C GLY A 97 5.11 19.88 -0.71
N LYS A 98 3.88 20.40 -0.67
CA LYS A 98 3.61 21.83 -0.83
C LYS A 98 2.28 22.25 -0.22
N THR A 99 2.32 23.25 0.66
CA THR A 99 1.13 23.83 1.28
C THR A 99 0.86 25.24 0.78
N ARG A 100 -0.39 25.56 0.44
CA ARG A 100 -0.82 26.89 -0.02
C ARG A 100 -2.17 27.25 0.58
N ALA A 101 -2.36 28.51 0.96
CA ALA A 101 -3.68 29.01 1.33
C ALA A 101 -4.61 29.00 0.11
N ALA A 102 -5.89 28.71 0.32
CA ALA A 102 -6.95 28.85 -0.66
C ALA A 102 -7.57 30.26 -0.59
N ASP A 103 -8.62 30.51 -1.38
CA ASP A 103 -9.30 31.82 -1.40
C ASP A 103 -9.99 32.16 -0.06
N ALA A 104 -10.45 31.13 0.67
CA ALA A 104 -10.98 31.30 2.02
C ALA A 104 -9.84 31.24 3.05
N PRO A 105 -9.81 32.14 4.04
CA PRO A 105 -8.66 32.31 4.94
C PRO A 105 -8.35 31.08 5.80
N SER A 106 -9.37 30.28 6.15
CA SER A 106 -9.19 29.09 6.97
C SER A 106 -8.84 27.82 6.17
N ILE A 107 -8.98 27.87 4.84
CA ILE A 107 -8.82 26.70 3.97
C ILE A 107 -7.42 26.70 3.37
N TYR A 108 -6.73 25.56 3.51
CA TYR A 108 -5.42 25.32 2.94
C TYR A 108 -5.43 24.12 2.01
N HIS A 109 -4.70 24.23 0.91
CA HIS A 109 -4.35 23.11 0.05
C HIS A 109 -3.03 22.50 0.50
N ILE A 110 -3.09 21.22 0.87
CA ILE A 110 -1.93 20.39 1.20
C ILE A 110 -1.70 19.45 0.02
N ILE A 111 -0.58 19.61 -0.67
CA ILE A 111 -0.18 18.74 -1.77
C ILE A 111 0.97 17.87 -1.30
N PHE A 112 0.87 16.55 -1.47
CA PHE A 112 1.96 15.62 -1.11
C PHE A 112 2.07 14.47 -2.11
N GLU A 113 3.29 14.01 -2.35
CA GLU A 113 3.60 12.84 -3.17
C GLU A 113 3.15 11.55 -2.49
N TYR A 114 2.75 10.57 -3.30
CA TYR A 114 2.41 9.23 -2.83
C TYR A 114 2.93 8.14 -3.78
N LYS A 115 3.15 6.95 -3.20
CA LYS A 115 3.37 5.70 -3.96
C LYS A 115 2.13 4.80 -3.90
N ASN A 116 1.47 4.75 -2.75
CA ASN A 116 0.22 4.03 -2.53
C ASN A 116 -0.88 5.03 -2.14
N GLU A 117 -1.89 5.17 -3.01
CA GLU A 117 -2.96 6.17 -2.87
C GLU A 117 -3.77 5.98 -1.58
N LYS A 118 -4.09 4.73 -1.22
CA LYS A 118 -4.92 4.43 -0.05
C LYS A 118 -4.13 4.62 1.24
N ALA A 119 -2.90 4.11 1.30
CA ALA A 119 -2.03 4.33 2.44
C ALA A 119 -1.79 5.83 2.69
N ALA A 120 -1.55 6.60 1.63
CA ALA A 120 -1.32 8.04 1.74
C ALA A 120 -2.59 8.83 2.15
N THR A 121 -3.76 8.40 1.69
CA THR A 121 -5.06 8.94 2.13
C THR A 121 -5.29 8.67 3.62
N GLU A 122 -5.06 7.45 4.08
CA GLU A 122 -5.19 7.11 5.51
C GLU A 122 -4.13 7.83 6.37
N CYS A 123 -2.92 8.04 5.85
CA CYS A 123 -1.92 8.88 6.52
C CYS A 123 -2.45 10.30 6.74
N LEU A 124 -3.07 10.92 5.72
CA LEU A 124 -3.65 12.26 5.84
C LEU A 124 -4.76 12.32 6.90
N LEU A 125 -5.67 11.35 6.91
CA LEU A 125 -6.75 11.29 7.88
C LEU A 125 -6.21 11.10 9.30
N ALA A 126 -5.27 10.15 9.48
CA ALA A 126 -4.59 9.94 10.76
C ALA A 126 -3.87 11.22 11.23
N VAL A 127 -3.18 11.93 10.35
CA VAL A 127 -2.52 13.20 10.67
C VAL A 127 -3.51 14.27 11.12
N SER A 128 -4.68 14.34 10.47
CA SER A 128 -5.75 15.26 10.89
C SER A 128 -6.20 14.98 12.33
N ASP A 129 -6.43 13.71 12.65
CA ASP A 129 -6.82 13.28 14.00
C ASP A 129 -5.71 13.52 15.03
N MET A 130 -4.46 13.22 14.66
CA MET A 130 -3.28 13.45 15.50
C MET A 130 -3.12 14.93 15.84
N ILE A 131 -3.23 15.82 14.86
CA ILE A 131 -3.15 17.27 15.07
C ILE A 131 -4.27 17.74 16.02
N ASN A 132 -5.51 17.28 15.80
CA ASN A 132 -6.64 17.63 16.66
C ASN A 132 -6.44 17.14 18.11
N MET A 133 -5.91 15.92 18.28
CA MET A 133 -5.58 15.38 19.61
C MET A 133 -4.50 16.22 20.29
N LEU A 134 -3.43 16.57 19.58
CA LEU A 134 -2.33 17.39 20.12
C LEU A 134 -2.82 18.79 20.54
N ILE A 135 -3.67 19.43 19.72
CA ILE A 135 -4.31 20.72 20.06
C ILE A 135 -5.17 20.58 21.31
N ALA A 136 -5.90 19.48 21.47
CA ALA A 136 -6.68 19.17 22.66
C ALA A 136 -5.82 18.73 23.87
N GLY A 137 -4.49 18.77 23.76
CA GLY A 137 -3.56 18.38 24.82
C GLY A 137 -3.46 16.86 25.06
N LYS A 138 -3.99 16.03 24.16
CA LYS A 138 -3.93 14.56 24.22
C LYS A 138 -2.77 14.04 23.37
N LEU A 139 -2.28 12.84 23.69
CA LEU A 139 -1.21 12.17 22.94
C LEU A 139 -1.80 11.03 22.09
N PRO A 140 -1.59 11.02 20.77
CA PRO A 140 -1.95 9.90 19.90
C PRO A 140 -1.13 8.63 20.22
N ASP A 141 -1.75 7.46 20.07
CA ASP A 141 -1.04 6.18 20.12
C ASP A 141 -0.40 5.90 18.75
N ILE A 142 0.86 6.31 18.62
CA ILE A 142 1.57 6.24 17.34
C ILE A 142 1.82 4.81 16.87
N GLU A 143 2.01 3.86 17.79
CA GLU A 143 2.28 2.47 17.42
C GLU A 143 1.03 1.82 16.83
N LYS A 144 -0.13 2.06 17.44
CA LYS A 144 -1.41 1.60 16.88
C LYS A 144 -1.71 2.22 15.51
N ILE A 145 -1.37 3.50 15.32
CA ILE A 145 -1.52 4.18 14.02
C ILE A 145 -0.59 3.53 12.98
N LYS A 146 0.68 3.29 13.31
CA LYS A 146 1.63 2.60 12.42
C LYS A 146 1.15 1.20 12.02
N GLU A 147 0.67 0.41 12.97
CA GLU A 147 0.13 -0.93 12.71
C GLU A 147 -1.05 -0.89 11.74
N HIS A 148 -1.99 0.04 11.97
CA HIS A 148 -3.13 0.22 11.10
C HIS A 148 -2.69 0.63 9.67
N LEU A 149 -1.83 1.63 9.56
CA LEU A 149 -1.35 2.13 8.27
C LEU A 149 -0.52 1.07 7.52
N ALA A 150 0.28 0.27 8.23
CA ALA A 150 1.02 -0.85 7.64
C ALA A 150 0.09 -1.91 7.06
N LYS A 151 -1.02 -2.22 7.76
CA LYS A 151 -2.05 -3.12 7.26
C LYS A 151 -2.70 -2.58 5.98
N VAL A 152 -3.09 -1.30 5.99
CA VAL A 152 -3.68 -0.64 4.81
C VAL A 152 -2.69 -0.67 3.63
N ALA A 153 -1.43 -0.35 3.87
CA ALA A 153 -0.38 -0.36 2.85
C ALA A 153 -0.19 -1.75 2.24
N ALA A 154 -0.19 -2.81 3.07
CA ALA A 154 -0.08 -4.19 2.61
C ALA A 154 -1.30 -4.66 1.80
N GLU A 155 -2.52 -4.29 2.21
CA GLU A 155 -3.76 -4.70 1.54
C GLU A 155 -4.01 -3.95 0.22
N SER A 156 -3.54 -2.71 0.12
CA SER A 156 -3.77 -1.85 -1.05
C SER A 156 -2.59 -1.81 -2.02
N GLY A 157 -1.41 -2.31 -1.60
CA GLY A 157 -0.21 -2.39 -2.41
C GLY A 157 -0.21 -3.53 -3.43
N MET A 158 0.79 -3.53 -4.31
CA MET A 158 1.02 -4.66 -5.20
C MET A 158 1.58 -5.84 -4.41
N GLY A 159 1.14 -7.06 -4.72
CA GLY A 159 1.82 -8.27 -4.24
C GLY A 159 3.24 -8.38 -4.82
N PRO A 160 4.14 -9.15 -4.19
CA PRO A 160 5.56 -9.16 -4.55
C PRO A 160 5.82 -9.54 -6.01
N SER A 161 5.06 -10.51 -6.56
CA SER A 161 5.18 -10.89 -7.97
C SER A 161 4.71 -9.79 -8.92
N THR A 162 3.62 -9.10 -8.58
CA THR A 162 3.09 -7.99 -9.36
C THR A 162 4.07 -6.81 -9.35
N GLU A 163 4.60 -6.46 -8.17
CA GLU A 163 5.59 -5.39 -8.02
C GLU A 163 6.87 -5.67 -8.81
N ALA A 164 7.40 -6.89 -8.74
CA ALA A 164 8.58 -7.29 -9.50
C ALA A 164 8.37 -7.15 -11.02
N LEU A 165 7.20 -7.55 -11.54
CA LEU A 165 6.86 -7.39 -12.95
C LEU A 165 6.64 -5.92 -13.33
N PHE A 166 6.04 -5.13 -12.45
CA PHE A 166 5.82 -3.70 -12.64
C PHE A 166 7.15 -2.94 -12.77
N GLU A 167 8.06 -3.15 -11.82
CA GLU A 167 9.37 -2.49 -11.83
C GLU A 167 10.25 -2.97 -12.98
N GLU A 168 10.20 -4.26 -13.34
CA GLU A 168 10.92 -4.77 -14.50
C GLU A 168 10.38 -4.19 -15.82
N ALA A 169 9.06 -4.00 -15.95
CA ALA A 169 8.47 -3.32 -17.10
C ALA A 169 8.96 -1.86 -17.20
N ARG A 170 8.99 -1.13 -16.08
CA ARG A 170 9.55 0.23 -16.03
C ARG A 170 11.02 0.27 -16.40
N ARG A 171 11.83 -0.67 -15.90
CA ARG A 171 13.25 -0.78 -16.21
C ARG A 171 13.52 -1.01 -17.70
N ARG A 172 12.59 -1.64 -18.41
CA ARG A 172 12.66 -1.89 -19.86
C ARG A 172 11.97 -0.81 -20.71
N ASP A 173 11.57 0.30 -20.11
CA ASP A 173 10.80 1.35 -20.77
C ASP A 173 9.49 0.84 -21.42
N ILE A 174 8.90 -0.23 -20.88
CA ILE A 174 7.59 -0.73 -21.28
C ILE A 174 6.54 0.08 -20.52
N PRO A 175 5.60 0.78 -21.19
CA PRO A 175 4.52 1.46 -20.51
C PRO A 175 3.75 0.48 -19.64
N VAL A 176 3.64 0.75 -18.35
CA VAL A 176 2.94 -0.11 -17.40
C VAL A 176 2.05 0.71 -16.49
N VAL A 177 0.83 0.21 -16.26
CA VAL A 177 -0.11 0.75 -15.29
C VAL A 177 -0.69 -0.41 -14.49
N CYS A 178 -0.72 -0.29 -13.17
CA CYS A 178 -1.50 -1.18 -12.31
C CYS A 178 -2.95 -0.69 -12.26
N LEU A 179 -3.90 -1.57 -12.55
CA LEU A 179 -5.32 -1.24 -12.52
C LEU A 179 -5.83 -1.24 -11.08
N GLU A 180 -6.72 -0.29 -10.81
CA GLU A 180 -7.25 0.11 -9.50
C GLU A 180 -7.37 -1.01 -8.46
N HIS A 181 -6.54 -0.94 -7.42
CA HIS A 181 -6.56 -1.84 -6.25
C HIS A 181 -6.62 -3.33 -6.62
N SER A 182 -6.00 -3.69 -7.74
CA SER A 182 -5.95 -5.06 -8.24
C SER A 182 -4.51 -5.52 -8.40
N SER A 183 -4.35 -6.83 -8.61
CA SER A 183 -3.11 -7.45 -9.06
C SER A 183 -2.91 -7.35 -10.57
N VAL A 184 -3.75 -6.59 -11.28
CA VAL A 184 -3.78 -6.53 -12.75
C VAL A 184 -2.87 -5.44 -13.28
N LEU A 185 -1.87 -5.83 -14.05
CA LEU A 185 -1.00 -4.93 -14.80
C LEU A 185 -1.45 -4.85 -16.26
N ARG A 186 -1.49 -3.63 -16.79
CA ARG A 186 -1.57 -3.35 -18.21
C ARG A 186 -0.19 -2.94 -18.71
N LEU A 187 0.40 -3.77 -19.57
CA LEU A 187 1.67 -3.50 -20.26
C LEU A 187 1.41 -2.98 -21.68
N GLY A 188 2.27 -2.09 -22.17
CA GLY A 188 2.19 -1.56 -23.53
C GLY A 188 1.01 -0.61 -23.75
N THR A 189 0.80 -0.24 -25.02
CA THR A 189 -0.27 0.67 -25.44
C THR A 189 -0.86 0.24 -26.79
N GLY A 190 -2.09 0.65 -27.06
CA GLY A 190 -2.77 0.38 -28.33
C GLY A 190 -2.82 -1.11 -28.67
N LYS A 191 -2.49 -1.47 -29.92
CA LYS A 191 -2.49 -2.86 -30.39
C LYS A 191 -1.47 -3.77 -29.70
N TYR A 192 -0.50 -3.20 -28.96
CA TYR A 192 0.51 -3.95 -28.21
C TYR A 192 0.17 -4.07 -26.72
N THR A 193 -1.04 -3.68 -26.31
CA THR A 193 -1.49 -3.79 -24.92
C THR A 193 -1.59 -5.26 -24.52
N ARG A 194 -1.02 -5.60 -23.37
CA ARG A 194 -1.12 -6.91 -22.72
C ARG A 194 -1.58 -6.77 -21.28
N TYR A 195 -2.32 -7.76 -20.80
CA TYR A 195 -2.78 -7.83 -19.42
C TYR A 195 -2.13 -9.00 -18.68
N LEU A 196 -1.77 -8.75 -17.42
CA LEU A 196 -1.29 -9.76 -16.50
C LEU A 196 -2.02 -9.60 -15.17
N GLU A 197 -2.32 -10.70 -14.50
CA GLU A 197 -2.80 -10.68 -13.13
C GLU A 197 -1.85 -11.50 -12.25
N ALA A 198 -1.16 -10.84 -11.33
CA ALA A 198 0.01 -11.42 -10.67
C ALA A 198 0.99 -11.99 -11.72
N SER A 199 1.22 -13.30 -11.74
CA SER A 199 2.07 -13.98 -12.74
C SER A 199 1.30 -14.63 -13.89
N LEU A 200 -0.03 -14.49 -13.95
CA LEU A 200 -0.85 -15.00 -15.05
C LEU A 200 -0.79 -14.03 -16.23
N THR A 201 -0.61 -14.55 -17.43
CA THR A 201 -0.62 -13.76 -18.67
C THR A 201 -1.93 -13.93 -19.42
N ASP A 202 -2.33 -12.92 -20.17
CA ASP A 202 -3.44 -12.96 -21.13
C ASP A 202 -3.25 -13.94 -22.31
N SER A 203 -2.12 -14.65 -22.40
CA SER A 203 -1.93 -15.74 -23.39
C SER A 203 -2.41 -17.10 -22.92
N CYS A 204 -2.59 -17.27 -21.60
CA CYS A 204 -3.11 -18.51 -21.05
C CYS A 204 -4.62 -18.58 -21.22
N SER A 205 -5.15 -19.67 -21.81
CA SER A 205 -6.60 -19.86 -21.86
C SER A 205 -7.16 -20.11 -20.46
N CYS A 206 -8.39 -19.65 -20.19
CA CYS A 206 -9.07 -19.92 -18.92
C CYS A 206 -9.12 -21.43 -18.60
N VAL A 207 -9.39 -22.26 -19.62
CA VAL A 207 -9.40 -23.72 -19.49
C VAL A 207 -8.04 -24.24 -19.01
N ALA A 208 -6.92 -23.76 -19.56
CA ALA A 208 -5.60 -24.19 -19.14
C ALA A 208 -5.30 -23.80 -17.68
N VAL A 209 -5.72 -22.60 -17.27
CA VAL A 209 -5.58 -22.12 -15.88
C VAL A 209 -6.40 -22.99 -14.93
N ASP A 210 -7.66 -23.28 -15.26
CA ASP A 210 -8.54 -24.14 -14.44
C ASP A 210 -8.01 -25.57 -14.33
N MET A 211 -7.49 -26.12 -15.44
CA MET A 211 -6.85 -27.44 -15.46
C MET A 211 -5.62 -27.49 -14.56
N ALA A 212 -4.79 -26.44 -14.58
CA ALA A 212 -3.61 -26.32 -13.72
C ALA A 212 -3.98 -26.13 -12.24
N GLY A 213 -5.08 -25.44 -11.94
CA GLY A 213 -5.61 -25.29 -10.58
C GLY A 213 -6.17 -26.60 -10.00
N ASN A 214 -6.65 -27.51 -10.86
CA ASN A 214 -7.12 -28.82 -10.44
C ASN A 214 -5.96 -29.83 -10.33
N LYS A 215 -5.57 -30.16 -9.10
CA LYS A 215 -4.41 -31.05 -8.84
C LYS A 215 -4.60 -32.47 -9.38
N HIS A 216 -5.83 -32.97 -9.40
CA HIS A 216 -6.11 -34.31 -9.92
C HIS A 216 -5.99 -34.34 -11.44
N LEU A 217 -6.59 -33.37 -12.13
CA LEU A 217 -6.52 -33.26 -13.59
C LEU A 217 -5.08 -32.98 -14.06
N THR A 218 -4.36 -32.11 -13.35
CA THR A 218 -2.93 -31.85 -13.60
C THR A 218 -2.12 -33.15 -13.52
N LYS A 219 -2.35 -33.96 -12.49
CA LYS A 219 -1.67 -35.25 -12.33
C LYS A 219 -1.94 -36.20 -13.51
N ILE A 220 -3.19 -36.31 -13.95
CA ILE A 220 -3.56 -37.14 -15.11
C ILE A 220 -2.80 -36.66 -16.36
N LYS A 221 -2.83 -35.35 -16.64
CA LYS A 221 -2.19 -34.77 -17.84
C LYS A 221 -0.67 -34.97 -17.85
N LEU A 222 -0.02 -34.79 -16.70
CA LEU A 222 1.42 -35.05 -16.57
C LEU A 222 1.73 -36.53 -16.77
N SER A 223 0.94 -37.44 -16.19
CA SER A 223 1.12 -38.89 -16.35
C SER A 223 0.90 -39.35 -17.79
N GLU A 224 -0.11 -38.82 -18.49
CA GLU A 224 -0.38 -39.09 -19.91
C GLU A 224 0.80 -38.66 -20.79
N ALA A 225 1.50 -37.59 -20.41
CA ALA A 225 2.71 -37.12 -21.07
C ALA A 225 3.99 -37.87 -20.65
N GLY A 226 3.90 -38.91 -19.83
CA GLY A 226 5.04 -39.67 -19.34
C GLY A 226 5.87 -38.97 -18.26
N ILE A 227 5.37 -37.86 -17.68
CA ILE A 227 6.03 -37.15 -16.59
C ILE A 227 5.70 -37.87 -15.27
N PRO A 228 6.70 -38.27 -14.47
CA PRO A 228 6.46 -38.94 -13.20
C PRO A 228 5.63 -38.10 -12.24
N VAL A 229 4.60 -38.70 -11.65
CA VAL A 229 3.72 -38.06 -10.65
C VAL A 229 3.52 -38.95 -9.42
N PRO A 230 3.35 -38.36 -8.21
CA PRO A 230 3.08 -39.14 -7.00
C PRO A 230 1.78 -39.95 -7.09
N ARG A 231 1.76 -41.15 -6.52
CA ARG A 231 0.52 -41.94 -6.35
C ARG A 231 -0.44 -41.22 -5.40
N GLY A 232 -1.74 -41.34 -5.64
CA GLY A 232 -2.75 -40.47 -5.02
C GLY A 232 -4.05 -40.45 -5.80
N ASP A 233 -5.16 -40.26 -5.10
CA ASP A 233 -6.50 -40.19 -5.69
C ASP A 233 -7.40 -39.23 -4.89
N VAL A 234 -8.56 -38.87 -5.45
CA VAL A 234 -9.55 -38.00 -4.79
C VAL A 234 -10.47 -38.83 -3.92
N ALA A 235 -10.64 -38.39 -2.67
CA ALA A 235 -11.51 -39.03 -1.70
C ALA A 235 -12.66 -38.10 -1.31
N TYR A 236 -13.90 -38.62 -1.28
CA TYR A 236 -15.09 -37.87 -0.88
C TYR A 236 -15.61 -38.25 0.52
N THR A 237 -15.04 -39.32 1.08
CA THR A 237 -15.37 -39.80 2.43
C THR A 237 -14.10 -40.24 3.15
N PHE A 238 -14.12 -40.23 4.49
CA PHE A 238 -13.04 -40.76 5.31
C PHE A 238 -12.71 -42.21 4.94
N ARG A 239 -13.73 -43.05 4.70
CA ARG A 239 -13.55 -44.45 4.29
C ARG A 239 -12.76 -44.57 2.99
N SER A 240 -13.11 -43.77 1.97
CA SER A 240 -12.34 -43.74 0.72
C SER A 240 -10.91 -43.25 0.93
N ALA A 241 -10.72 -42.21 1.75
CA ALA A 241 -9.40 -41.66 2.03
C ALA A 241 -8.48 -42.68 2.73
N SER A 242 -9.00 -43.40 3.73
CA SER A 242 -8.26 -44.45 4.44
C SER A 242 -7.88 -45.63 3.55
N ALA A 243 -8.78 -46.04 2.65
CA ALA A 243 -8.50 -47.10 1.68
C ALA A 243 -7.41 -46.69 0.68
N ILE A 244 -7.51 -45.46 0.13
CA ILE A 244 -6.50 -44.89 -0.77
C ILE A 244 -5.14 -44.81 -0.08
N ALA A 245 -5.09 -44.29 1.15
CA ALA A 245 -3.86 -44.18 1.91
C ALA A 245 -3.20 -45.53 2.20
N SER A 246 -4.00 -46.54 2.57
CA SER A 246 -3.50 -47.90 2.81
C SER A 246 -2.94 -48.55 1.54
N ALA A 247 -3.54 -48.27 0.37
CA ALA A 247 -3.06 -48.78 -0.92
C ALA A 247 -1.77 -48.08 -1.40
N ILE A 248 -1.63 -46.78 -1.10
CA ILE A 248 -0.41 -46.00 -1.42
C ILE A 248 0.74 -46.39 -0.49
N GLY A 249 0.44 -46.66 0.78
CA GLY A 249 1.40 -46.82 1.86
C GLY A 249 1.56 -45.53 2.66
N TRP A 250 1.57 -45.66 3.99
CA TRP A 250 1.78 -44.55 4.92
C TRP A 250 3.27 -44.20 5.05
N PRO A 251 3.63 -42.93 5.35
CA PRO A 251 2.73 -41.78 5.54
C PRO A 251 2.26 -41.15 4.22
N VAL A 252 1.14 -40.42 4.27
CA VAL A 252 0.54 -39.71 3.12
C VAL A 252 0.34 -38.22 3.41
N ALA A 253 0.08 -37.46 2.33
CA ALA A 253 -0.34 -36.06 2.40
C ALA A 253 -1.78 -35.91 1.91
N VAL A 254 -2.57 -35.10 2.62
CA VAL A 254 -3.95 -34.77 2.28
C VAL A 254 -4.04 -33.29 1.94
N LYS A 255 -4.73 -32.97 0.85
CA LYS A 255 -4.91 -31.59 0.37
C LYS A 255 -6.24 -31.44 -0.38
N PRO A 256 -6.91 -30.29 -0.31
CA PRO A 256 -8.02 -29.98 -1.20
C PRO A 256 -7.53 -30.03 -2.66
N PHE A 257 -8.34 -30.58 -3.56
CA PHE A 257 -7.93 -30.74 -4.96
C PHE A 257 -7.92 -29.41 -5.72
N ASP A 258 -8.67 -28.41 -5.23
CA ASP A 258 -8.98 -27.11 -5.85
C ASP A 258 -8.47 -25.88 -5.06
N ALA A 259 -7.85 -26.07 -3.90
CA ALA A 259 -7.27 -24.95 -3.13
C ALA A 259 -5.84 -24.59 -3.56
N ASN A 260 -5.40 -23.36 -3.30
CA ASN A 260 -4.05 -22.88 -3.63
C ASN A 260 -3.28 -22.45 -2.38
N GLN A 261 -1.99 -22.13 -2.53
CA GLN A 261 -1.12 -21.54 -1.49
C GLN A 261 -0.99 -22.40 -0.21
N GLY A 262 -1.03 -23.73 -0.35
CA GLY A 262 -0.88 -24.65 0.79
C GLY A 262 -2.07 -24.69 1.75
N LYS A 263 -3.17 -23.99 1.45
CA LYS A 263 -4.36 -23.97 2.31
C LYS A 263 -4.99 -25.36 2.40
N GLY A 264 -5.20 -25.83 3.62
CA GLY A 264 -5.78 -27.15 3.91
C GLY A 264 -4.84 -28.33 3.62
N VAL A 265 -3.54 -28.10 3.46
CA VAL A 265 -2.56 -29.18 3.27
C VAL A 265 -2.12 -29.75 4.63
N PHE A 266 -2.24 -31.06 4.78
CA PHE A 266 -1.75 -31.82 5.92
C PHE A 266 -0.74 -32.85 5.41
N THR A 267 0.41 -32.94 6.07
CA THR A 267 1.50 -33.85 5.71
C THR A 267 1.80 -34.79 6.86
N ASN A 268 2.40 -35.94 6.55
CA ASN A 268 2.82 -36.91 7.55
C ASN A 268 1.65 -37.44 8.40
N ILE A 269 0.51 -37.68 7.73
CA ILE A 269 -0.58 -38.51 8.25
C ILE A 269 -0.17 -39.96 8.02
#